data_AF-A0A831UR42-F1
#
_entry.id   AF-A0A831UR42-F1
#
_cell.length_a   1.000
_cell.length_b   1.000
_cell.length_c   1.000
_cell.angle_alpha   90.00
_cell.angle_beta   90.00
_cell.angle_gamma   90.00
#
_symmetry.space_group_name_H-M   'P 1'
#
loop_
_entity.id
_entity.type
_entity.pdbx_description
1 polymer ?
#
loop_
_entity_poly.entity_id
_entity_poly.type
_entity_poly.pdbx_seq_one_letter_code
_entity_poly.pdbx_strand_id
1 'polypeptide(L)' 'DTLDDEAREVIVLRYFEKMSAREIADIVGSTEGAIRTRVHRILRTLRSRLPRPEGT' A
#
# COMPACT_ATOMS: atom_id res chain seq x y z
N ASP A 1 9.07 8.14 9.17
CA ASP A 1 9.86 7.05 8.57
C ASP A 1 9.28 5.65 8.81
N THR A 2 8.09 5.37 8.25
CA THR A 2 7.42 4.07 8.45
C THR A 2 7.31 3.25 7.17
N LEU A 3 7.19 3.92 6.02
CA LEU A 3 7.18 3.33 4.70
C LEU A 3 8.31 3.98 3.90
N ASP A 4 8.97 3.19 3.06
CA ASP A 4 9.81 3.75 1.99
C ASP A 4 8.94 4.50 0.97
N ASP A 5 9.60 5.27 0.11
CA ASP A 5 8.91 6.15 -0.83
C ASP A 5 8.06 5.37 -1.83
N GLU A 6 8.53 4.22 -2.33
CA GLU A 6 7.76 3.33 -3.21
C GLU A 6 6.50 2.79 -2.52
N ALA A 7 6.60 2.37 -1.27
CA ALA A 7 5.47 1.85 -0.51
C ALA A 7 4.44 2.94 -0.22
N ARG A 8 4.90 4.16 0.08
CA ARG A 8 4.03 5.30 0.27
C ARG A 8 3.28 5.63 -1.02
N GLU A 9 3.98 5.74 -2.13
CA GLU A 9 3.40 6.03 -3.44
C GLU A 9 2.30 5.01 -3.81
N VAL A 10 2.59 3.72 -3.67
CA VAL A 10 1.60 2.66 -3.95
C VAL A 10 0.33 2.79 -3.08
N ILE A 11 0.46 3.20 -1.82
CA ILE A 11 -0.70 3.42 -0.93
C ILE A 11 -1.46 4.70 -1.30
N VAL A 12 -0.76 5.77 -1.66
CA VAL A 12 -1.38 7.01 -2.14
C VAL A 12 -2.24 6.73 -3.36
N LEU A 13 -1.66 6.10 -4.39
CA LEU A 13 -2.38 5.74 -5.61
C LEU A 13 -3.58 4.82 -5.32
N ARG A 14 -3.41 3.83 -4.44
CA ARG A 14 -4.48 2.86 -4.15
C ARG A 14 -5.66 3.43 -3.38
N TYR A 15 -5.40 4.22 -2.34
CA TYR A 15 -6.42 4.59 -1.36
C TYR A 15 -6.88 6.04 -1.46
N PHE A 16 -6.02 6.95 -1.92
CA PHE A 16 -6.34 8.37 -2.06
C PHE A 16 -6.79 8.67 -3.49
N GLU A 17 -6.04 8.17 -4.48
CA GLU A 17 -6.40 8.30 -5.90
C GLU A 17 -7.37 7.21 -6.39
N LYS A 18 -7.71 6.25 -5.52
CA LYS A 18 -8.69 5.16 -5.77
C LYS A 18 -8.37 4.26 -6.97
N MET A 19 -7.12 4.19 -7.39
CA MET A 19 -6.70 3.39 -8.53
C MET A 19 -6.77 1.89 -8.22
N SER A 20 -7.04 1.08 -9.24
CA SER A 20 -6.93 -0.37 -9.17
C SER A 20 -5.47 -0.84 -9.15
N ALA A 21 -5.23 -2.08 -8.72
CA ALA A 21 -3.88 -2.65 -8.74
C ALA A 21 -3.29 -2.73 -10.15
N ARG A 22 -4.13 -2.79 -11.19
CA ARG A 22 -3.70 -2.83 -12.59
C ARG A 22 -3.21 -1.46 -13.02
N GLU A 23 -4.01 -0.41 -12.83
CA GLU A 23 -3.63 0.95 -13.21
C GLU A 23 -2.36 1.41 -12.47
N ILE A 24 -2.20 1.01 -11.20
CA ILE A 24 -0.97 1.27 -10.45
C ILE A 24 0.22 0.53 -11.08
N ALA A 25 0.04 -0.73 -11.47
CA ALA A 25 1.09 -1.52 -12.09
C ALA A 25 1.57 -0.90 -13.41
N ASP A 26 0.64 -0.36 -14.20
CA ASP A 26 0.95 0.35 -15.44
C ASP A 26 1.75 1.64 -15.18
N ILE A 27 1.44 2.39 -14.12
CA ILE A 27 2.17 3.61 -13.73
C ILE A 27 3.58 3.30 -13.25
N VAL A 28 3.74 2.32 -12.36
CA VAL A 28 5.03 2.08 -11.67
C VAL A 28 5.90 1.04 -12.38
N GLY A 29 5.51 0.60 -13.58
CA GLY A 29 6.28 -0.38 -14.38
C GLY A 29 6.37 -1.75 -13.71
N SER A 30 5.24 -2.29 -13.23
CA SER A 30 5.20 -3.56 -12.51
C SER A 30 4.05 -4.46 -13.01
N THR A 31 3.77 -5.55 -12.28
CA THR A 31 2.62 -6.41 -12.56
C THR A 31 1.51 -6.22 -11.54
N GLU A 32 0.26 -6.39 -11.96
CA GLU A 32 -0.91 -6.31 -11.07
C GLU A 32 -0.78 -7.24 -9.84
N GLY A 33 -0.18 -8.44 -10.03
CA GLY A 33 0.12 -9.38 -8.95
C GLY A 33 1.15 -8.84 -7.95
N ALA A 34 2.24 -8.26 -8.44
CA ALA A 34 3.26 -7.66 -7.59
C ALA A 34 2.70 -6.50 -6.75
N ILE A 35 1.84 -5.65 -7.34
CA ILE A 35 1.17 -4.56 -6.62
C ILE A 35 0.28 -5.12 -5.50
N ARG A 36 -0.54 -6.15 -5.76
CA ARG A 36 -1.34 -6.79 -4.70
C ARG A 36 -0.48 -7.30 -3.55
N THR A 37 0.61 -8.01 -3.85
CA THR A 37 1.53 -8.51 -2.82
C THR A 37 2.18 -7.37 -2.05
N ARG A 38 2.61 -6.31 -2.73
CA ARG A 38 3.23 -5.13 -2.12
C ARG A 38 2.24 -4.43 -1.18
N VAL A 39 1.03 -4.13 -1.64
CA VAL A 39 -0.05 -3.52 -0.81
C VAL A 39 -0.31 -4.36 0.44
N HIS A 40 -0.44 -5.68 0.32
CA HIS A 40 -0.65 -6.55 1.47
C HIS A 40 0.49 -6.44 2.50
N ARG A 41 1.75 -6.44 2.07
CA ARG A 41 2.92 -6.28 2.95
C ARG A 41 2.95 -4.92 3.64
N ILE A 42 2.62 -3.86 2.91
CA ILE A 42 2.57 -2.49 3.43
C ILE A 42 1.51 -2.40 4.53
N LEU A 43 0.29 -2.87 4.28
CA LEU A 43 -0.80 -2.84 5.26
C LEU A 43 -0.47 -3.65 6.52
N ARG A 44 0.18 -4.82 6.37
CA ARG A 44 0.65 -5.61 7.51
C ARG A 44 1.67 -4.85 8.34
N THR A 45 2.60 -4.16 7.69
CA THR A 45 3.62 -3.33 8.35
C THR A 45 2.97 -2.17 9.11
N LEU A 46 2.04 -1.45 8.47
CA LEU A 46 1.29 -0.38 9.11
C LEU A 46 0.50 -0.89 10.32
N ARG A 47 -0.24 -2.00 10.17
CA ARG A 47 -1.00 -2.61 11.26
C ARG A 47 -0.12 -3.00 12.46
N SER A 48 1.10 -3.46 12.21
CA SER A 48 2.03 -3.84 13.28
C SER A 48 2.57 -2.65 14.10
N ARG A 49 2.48 -1.44 13.54
CA ARG A 49 3.02 -0.22 14.14
C ARG A 49 1.95 0.74 14.64
N LEU A 50 0.69 0.51 14.27
CA LEU A 50 -0.42 1.24 14.85
C LEU A 50 -0.69 0.68 16.26
N PRO A 51 -0.81 1.55 17.29
CA PRO A 51 -1.31 1.10 18.58
C PRO A 51 -2.66 0.43 18.38
N ARG A 52 -2.94 -0.60 19.19
CA ARG A 52 -4.25 -1.25 19.17
C ARG A 52 -5.30 -0.15 19.42
N PRO A 53 -6.38 -0.09 18.64
CA PRO A 53 -7.40 0.94 18.84
C PRO A 53 -7.83 0.93 20.31
N GLU A 54 -7.72 2.10 20.94
CA GLU A 54 -8.18 2.34 22.30
C GLU A 54 -9.72 2.17 22.29
N GLY A 55 -10.23 1.14 22.98
CA GLY A 55 -11.66 0.89 23.12
C GLY A 55 -12.27 -0.03 22.05
N THR A 56 -12.48 -1.29 22.43
CA THR A 56 -13.60 -2.14 21.97
C THR A 56 -14.29 -2.68 23.20
#